data_AF-A0A8T3DCY7-F1
#
_entry.id   AF-A0A8T3DCY7-F1
#
_cell.length_a   1.000
_cell.length_b   1.000
_cell.length_c   1.000
_cell.angle_alpha   90.00
_cell.angle_beta   90.00
_cell.angle_gamma   90.00
#
_symmetry.space_group_name_H-M   'P 1'
#
loop_
_entity.id
_entity.type
_entity.pdbx_description
1 polymer ?
#
loop_
_entity_poly.entity_id
_entity_poly.type
_entity_poly.pdbx_seq_one_letter_code
_entity_poly.pdbx_strand_id
1 'polypeptide(L)'
;MYSYEGQSEVKQWLEQKRLRIAAWNDLPHSISVLLAVIDTEALLAAGMKIASFNVQRFGLTKIRDPNVLSTLVKIVSRYDIILILEVVDVSGASVDYFLQELNRVNRTHHYSLKISTRLGRTRYKEQFLFLYRDDLVNLIGSYQYEDNQAGDEDVFAREPYILHFRSDTTVLRDLVLIPVHTKPQDSERELDELYEVFQAVKRKWKTDNIMILGDFNADGAYVSKREMKDIRIRSDKNFHWLIGDDVDTTANTGNEHTYDRIVVYGDDMLDAVVPNSAQPFNFQKAFGMTEEMALDVSDHYPVEVELKSKTNNVITRSMNFCYGSAGQNTEEGPQIRRSSFTNTRTEEMYMEVLDLKKKNQLLKNEKLKLQIEMLQMELGRQTK
;
A
#
# COMPACT_ATOMS: atom_id res chain seq x y z
N MET A 1 4.50 41.60 32.59
CA MET A 1 3.13 41.25 33.02
C MET A 1 2.55 40.31 31.97
N TYR A 2 2.74 39.00 32.17
CA TYR A 2 2.10 37.97 31.34
C TYR A 2 0.66 37.81 31.85
N SER A 3 -0.30 37.94 30.94
CA SER A 3 -1.73 38.06 31.24
C SER A 3 -2.31 36.78 31.87
N TYR A 4 -3.26 37.00 32.77
CA TYR A 4 -4.02 36.00 33.53
C TYR A 4 -4.93 35.10 32.67
N GLU A 5 -4.95 35.27 31.35
CA GLU A 5 -5.86 34.54 30.43
C GLU A 5 -5.31 33.17 30.00
N GLY A 6 -3.99 33.00 29.88
CA GLY A 6 -3.39 31.72 29.45
C GLY A 6 -3.49 30.58 30.49
N GLN A 7 -3.76 30.88 31.76
CA GLN A 7 -3.99 29.85 32.79
C GLN A 7 -5.41 29.28 32.77
N SER A 8 -6.36 29.99 32.17
CA SER A 8 -7.76 29.55 32.03
C SER A 8 -7.88 28.43 31.00
N GLU A 9 -7.27 28.60 29.83
CA GLU A 9 -7.33 27.63 28.72
C GLU A 9 -6.62 26.31 29.04
N VAL A 10 -5.47 26.36 29.72
CA VAL A 10 -4.75 25.15 30.15
C VAL A 10 -5.55 24.39 31.20
N LYS A 11 -6.22 25.07 32.12
CA LYS A 11 -7.13 24.42 33.09
C LYS A 11 -8.34 23.80 32.37
N GLN A 12 -8.93 24.50 31.41
CA GLN A 12 -10.07 24.00 30.64
C GLN A 12 -9.69 22.79 29.78
N TRP A 13 -8.48 22.77 29.21
CA TRP A 13 -7.92 21.63 28.48
C TRP A 13 -7.62 20.44 29.39
N LEU A 14 -7.05 20.66 30.58
CA LEU A 14 -6.81 19.61 31.58
C LEU A 14 -8.12 19.04 32.14
N GLU A 15 -9.14 19.87 32.33
CA GLU A 15 -10.47 19.46 32.78
C GLU A 15 -11.19 18.63 31.70
N GLN A 16 -11.13 19.04 30.42
CA GLN A 16 -11.64 18.24 29.31
C GLN A 16 -10.91 16.90 29.16
N LYS A 17 -9.59 16.88 29.39
CA LYS A 17 -8.80 15.64 29.37
C LYS A 17 -9.14 14.74 30.56
N ARG A 18 -9.36 15.30 31.75
CA ARG A 18 -9.84 14.58 32.94
C ARG A 18 -11.23 13.99 32.73
N LEU A 19 -12.17 14.74 32.16
CA LEU A 19 -13.52 14.28 31.85
C LEU A 19 -13.52 13.18 30.78
N ARG A 20 -12.61 13.25 29.80
CA ARG A 20 -12.42 12.17 28.80
C ARG A 20 -11.80 10.90 29.41
N ILE A 21 -10.87 11.04 30.36
CA ILE A 21 -10.28 9.89 31.09
C ILE A 21 -11.30 9.29 32.08
N ALA A 22 -12.11 10.12 32.75
CA ALA A 22 -13.20 9.66 33.61
C ALA A 22 -14.28 8.93 32.79
N ALA A 23 -14.65 9.47 31.62
CA ALA A 23 -15.55 8.79 30.68
C ALA A 23 -14.98 7.47 30.13
N TRP A 24 -13.65 7.29 30.09
CA TRP A 24 -13.00 6.02 29.75
C TRP A 24 -13.07 4.99 30.89
N ASN A 25 -13.01 5.44 32.14
CA ASN A 25 -13.10 4.58 33.33
C ASN A 25 -14.54 4.22 33.71
N ASP A 26 -15.53 5.01 33.28
CA ASP A 26 -16.97 4.79 33.51
C ASP A 26 -17.67 4.03 32.36
N LEU A 27 -16.93 3.66 31.31
CA LEU A 27 -17.46 2.73 30.32
C LEU A 27 -17.63 1.35 31.00
N PRO A 28 -18.81 0.70 30.87
CA PRO A 28 -18.97 -0.69 31.28
C PRO A 28 -17.81 -1.51 30.73
N HIS A 29 -17.21 -2.39 31.53
CA HIS A 29 -16.06 -3.23 31.14
C HIS A 29 -16.26 -3.88 29.75
N SER A 30 -17.50 -4.21 29.39
CA SER A 30 -17.88 -4.73 28.08
C SER A 30 -17.61 -3.78 26.91
N ILE A 31 -17.76 -2.46 27.07
CA ILE A 31 -17.49 -1.47 26.01
C ILE A 31 -15.99 -1.21 25.86
N SER A 32 -15.25 -1.17 26.96
CA SER A 32 -13.79 -1.02 26.94
C SER A 32 -13.12 -2.24 26.29
N VAL A 33 -13.62 -3.45 26.59
CA VAL A 33 -13.22 -4.69 25.91
C VAL A 33 -13.66 -4.67 24.45
N LEU A 34 -14.88 -4.22 24.12
CA LEU A 34 -15.36 -4.14 22.74
C LEU A 34 -14.51 -3.18 21.89
N LEU A 35 -14.13 -2.02 22.43
CA LEU A 35 -13.27 -1.05 21.73
C LEU A 35 -11.84 -1.58 21.58
N ALA A 36 -11.28 -2.21 22.61
CA ALA A 36 -9.99 -2.87 22.51
C ALA A 36 -10.01 -4.02 21.48
N VAL A 37 -11.09 -4.80 21.45
CA VAL A 37 -11.32 -5.88 20.46
C VAL A 37 -11.48 -5.29 19.06
N ILE A 38 -12.25 -4.22 18.87
CA ILE A 38 -12.41 -3.52 17.57
C ILE A 38 -11.08 -2.95 17.08
N ASP A 39 -10.28 -2.34 17.96
CA ASP A 39 -8.96 -1.80 17.60
C ASP A 39 -7.98 -2.94 17.27
N THR A 40 -7.96 -4.04 18.02
CA THR A 40 -7.18 -5.23 17.64
C THR A 40 -7.72 -5.90 16.36
N GLU A 41 -9.03 -5.95 16.13
CA GLU A 41 -9.62 -6.51 14.91
C GLU A 41 -9.30 -5.64 13.69
N ALA A 42 -9.35 -4.31 13.81
CA ALA A 42 -8.96 -3.38 12.74
C ALA A 42 -7.45 -3.46 12.44
N LEU A 43 -6.61 -3.64 13.48
CA LEU A 43 -5.17 -3.87 13.32
C LEU A 43 -4.87 -5.25 12.71
N LEU A 44 -5.65 -6.28 13.05
CA LEU A 44 -5.54 -7.64 12.50
C LEU A 44 -6.18 -7.78 11.10
N ALA A 45 -7.04 -6.83 10.72
CA ALA A 45 -7.73 -6.73 9.44
C ALA A 45 -7.10 -5.73 8.45
N ALA A 46 -6.02 -5.04 8.81
CA ALA A 46 -5.26 -4.24 7.85
C ALA A 46 -4.40 -5.19 7.00
N GLY A 47 -4.52 -5.10 5.67
CA GLY A 47 -3.61 -5.78 4.76
C GLY A 47 -2.23 -5.10 4.74
N MET A 48 -1.26 -5.76 4.10
CA MET A 48 0.09 -5.21 3.93
C MET A 48 0.10 -4.18 2.81
N LYS A 49 0.56 -2.97 3.09
CA LYS A 49 0.66 -1.89 2.10
C LYS A 49 2.04 -1.83 1.47
N ILE A 50 2.07 -1.90 0.14
CA ILE A 50 3.27 -1.84 -0.68
C ILE A 50 3.16 -0.65 -1.62
N ALA A 51 4.25 0.09 -1.83
CA ALA A 51 4.27 1.17 -2.80
C ALA A 51 5.59 1.27 -3.57
N SER A 52 5.52 1.96 -4.72
CA SER A 52 6.67 2.54 -5.41
C SER A 52 6.50 4.04 -5.51
N PHE A 53 7.58 4.79 -5.36
CA PHE A 53 7.57 6.24 -5.43
C PHE A 53 8.85 6.76 -6.10
N ASN A 54 8.71 7.35 -7.30
CA ASN A 54 9.74 8.22 -7.84
C ASN A 54 9.79 9.51 -7.02
N VAL A 55 10.88 9.71 -6.26
CA VAL A 55 11.13 10.95 -5.51
C VAL A 55 12.19 11.73 -6.26
N GLN A 56 11.74 12.56 -7.20
CA GLN A 56 12.57 13.29 -8.15
C GLN A 56 13.90 13.76 -7.56
N ARG A 57 15.03 13.15 -7.97
CA ARG A 57 16.37 13.48 -7.45
C ARG A 57 16.48 13.44 -5.92
N PHE A 58 16.05 12.34 -5.29
CA PHE A 58 16.22 12.12 -3.85
C PHE A 58 17.70 12.22 -3.44
N GLY A 59 18.00 13.17 -2.57
CA GLY A 59 19.36 13.42 -2.08
C GLY A 59 19.39 14.49 -0.99
N LEU A 60 20.60 14.80 -0.51
CA LEU A 60 20.81 15.71 0.64
C LEU A 60 20.13 17.06 0.47
N THR A 61 20.19 17.67 -0.71
CA THR A 61 19.55 18.96 -0.97
C THR A 61 18.05 18.92 -0.71
N LYS A 62 17.38 17.86 -1.20
CA LYS A 62 15.92 17.71 -1.06
C LYS A 62 15.52 17.49 0.40
N ILE A 63 16.16 16.55 1.09
CA ILE A 63 15.76 16.19 2.46
C ILE A 63 16.23 17.18 3.54
N ARG A 64 17.03 18.19 3.17
CA ARG A 64 17.36 19.32 4.05
C ARG A 64 16.22 20.33 4.16
N ASP A 65 15.30 20.36 3.20
CA ASP A 65 14.08 21.12 3.34
C ASP A 65 13.18 20.44 4.39
N PRO A 66 12.86 21.10 5.53
CA PRO A 66 12.06 20.50 6.58
C PRO A 66 10.64 20.13 6.16
N ASN A 67 10.03 20.87 5.23
CA ASN A 67 8.69 20.60 4.72
C ASN A 67 8.69 19.37 3.83
N VAL A 68 9.68 19.26 2.94
CA VAL A 68 9.85 18.08 2.08
C VAL A 68 10.15 16.85 2.93
N LEU A 69 11.11 16.93 3.86
CA LEU A 69 11.44 15.84 4.78
C LEU A 69 10.22 15.37 5.58
N SER A 70 9.50 16.30 6.21
CA SER A 70 8.28 15.98 6.97
C SER A 70 7.23 15.32 6.08
N THR A 71 7.08 15.76 4.83
CA THR A 71 6.11 15.19 3.90
C THR A 71 6.51 13.79 3.45
N LEU A 72 7.78 13.57 3.09
CA LEU A 72 8.30 12.25 2.74
C LEU A 72 8.18 11.27 3.91
N VAL A 73 8.48 11.69 5.15
CA VAL A 73 8.27 10.86 6.34
C VAL A 73 6.79 10.48 6.47
N LYS A 74 5.85 11.43 6.31
CA LYS A 74 4.40 11.13 6.34
C LYS A 74 3.97 10.16 5.24
N ILE A 75 4.49 10.32 4.02
CA ILE A 75 4.19 9.43 2.89
C ILE A 75 4.72 8.02 3.19
N VAL A 76 6.02 7.88 3.47
CA VAL A 76 6.68 6.59 3.68
C VAL A 76 6.09 5.83 4.88
N SER A 77 5.70 6.55 5.94
CA SER A 77 5.09 5.94 7.14
C SER A 77 3.75 5.22 6.87
N ARG A 78 3.16 5.39 5.68
CA ARG A 78 1.92 4.69 5.27
C ARG A 78 2.15 3.23 4.88
N TYR A 79 3.38 2.88 4.52
CA TYR A 79 3.68 1.63 3.80
C TYR A 79 4.50 0.68 4.66
N ASP A 80 4.22 -0.61 4.52
CA ASP A 80 5.00 -1.67 5.15
C ASP A 80 6.25 -1.99 4.34
N ILE A 81 6.16 -1.88 3.01
CA ILE A 81 7.30 -1.90 2.08
C ILE A 81 7.12 -0.75 1.10
N ILE A 82 8.15 0.05 0.87
CA ILE A 82 8.16 1.06 -0.19
C ILE A 82 9.48 1.05 -0.94
N LEU A 83 9.38 1.10 -2.27
CA LEU A 83 10.45 1.38 -3.19
C LEU A 83 10.53 2.89 -3.45
N ILE A 84 11.70 3.48 -3.22
CA ILE A 84 12.04 4.85 -3.58
C ILE A 84 13.00 4.82 -4.77
N LEU A 85 12.64 5.54 -5.84
CA LEU A 85 13.46 5.71 -7.04
C LEU A 85 14.24 7.04 -7.00
N GLU A 86 15.10 7.24 -7.99
CA GLU A 86 15.90 8.47 -8.18
C GLU A 86 16.79 8.88 -6.98
N VAL A 87 17.32 7.90 -6.23
CA VAL A 87 18.31 8.19 -5.19
C VAL A 87 19.66 8.52 -5.84
N VAL A 88 20.07 9.79 -5.77
CA VAL A 88 21.26 10.32 -6.47
C VAL A 88 22.46 10.63 -5.56
N ASP A 89 22.33 10.44 -4.24
CA ASP A 89 23.36 10.81 -3.27
C ASP A 89 24.54 9.81 -3.23
N VAL A 90 25.70 10.25 -3.71
CA VAL A 90 26.96 9.48 -3.71
C VAL A 90 27.43 9.16 -2.30
N SER A 91 27.15 10.03 -1.32
CA SER A 91 27.68 9.89 0.04
C SER A 91 26.90 8.89 0.90
N GLY A 92 25.66 8.58 0.52
CA GLY A 92 24.71 7.80 1.33
C GLY A 92 24.12 8.56 2.52
N ALA A 93 24.61 9.75 2.84
CA ALA A 93 24.18 10.52 4.01
C ALA A 93 22.70 10.91 3.94
N SER A 94 22.14 11.10 2.74
CA SER A 94 20.73 11.40 2.58
C SER A 94 19.85 10.25 3.04
N VAL A 95 20.24 9.03 2.69
CA VAL A 95 19.53 7.80 3.03
C VAL A 95 19.60 7.55 4.54
N ASP A 96 20.80 7.69 5.12
CA ASP A 96 21.00 7.51 6.57
C ASP A 96 20.19 8.53 7.39
N TYR A 97 20.24 9.81 7.01
CA TYR A 97 19.49 10.86 7.69
C TYR A 97 17.98 10.64 7.57
N PHE A 98 17.50 10.25 6.38
CA PHE A 98 16.08 9.97 6.18
C PHE A 98 15.59 8.78 7.01
N LEU A 99 16.36 7.68 7.05
CA LEU A 99 16.02 6.50 7.87
C LEU A 99 15.96 6.86 9.37
N GLN A 100 16.92 7.67 9.86
CA GLN A 100 16.92 8.13 11.24
C GLN A 100 15.66 8.92 11.59
N GLU A 101 15.26 9.88 10.74
CA GLU A 101 14.05 10.66 10.97
C GLU A 101 12.77 9.83 10.85
N LEU A 102 12.73 8.89 9.90
CA LEU A 102 11.62 7.94 9.74
C LEU A 102 11.42 7.11 11.01
N ASN A 103 12.50 6.54 11.56
CA ASN A 103 12.46 5.73 12.78
C ASN A 103 12.30 6.56 14.07
N ARG A 104 12.67 7.84 14.05
CA ARG A 104 12.39 8.77 15.16
C ARG A 104 10.89 9.02 15.33
N VAL A 105 10.15 9.10 14.21
CA VAL A 105 8.70 9.35 14.20
C VAL A 105 7.91 8.05 14.36
N ASN A 106 8.32 6.96 13.70
CA ASN A 106 7.64 5.67 13.76
C ASN A 106 8.16 4.83 14.93
N ARG A 107 7.48 4.92 16.08
CA ARG A 107 7.88 4.18 17.30
C ARG A 107 7.34 2.76 17.39
N THR A 108 6.26 2.46 16.66
CA THR A 108 5.61 1.15 16.70
C THR A 108 6.27 0.16 15.75
N HIS A 109 6.61 0.63 14.54
CA HIS A 109 7.24 -0.17 13.50
C HIS A 109 8.59 0.44 13.17
N HIS A 110 9.63 -0.38 13.24
CA HIS A 110 10.98 0.03 12.88
C HIS A 110 11.21 -0.24 11.39
N TYR A 111 11.72 0.74 10.67
CA TYR A 111 12.11 0.57 9.28
C TYR A 111 13.57 0.13 9.18
N SER A 112 13.78 -0.90 8.39
CA SER A 112 15.08 -1.28 7.82
C SER A 112 15.13 -0.91 6.34
N LEU A 113 16.33 -0.98 5.75
CA LEU A 113 16.52 -0.64 4.34
C LEU A 113 17.39 -1.62 3.57
N LYS A 114 17.26 -1.56 2.24
CA LYS A 114 18.21 -2.11 1.27
C LYS A 114 18.33 -1.14 0.10
N ILE A 115 19.55 -0.95 -0.38
CA ILE A 115 19.83 -0.01 -1.47
C ILE A 115 20.71 -0.69 -2.52
N SER A 116 20.41 -0.46 -3.80
CA SER A 116 21.18 -1.00 -4.91
C SER A 116 22.57 -0.37 -5.02
N THR A 117 23.41 -0.92 -5.89
CA THR A 117 24.58 -0.17 -6.41
C THR A 117 24.12 1.06 -7.19
N ARG A 118 25.03 1.99 -7.49
CA ARG A 118 24.74 3.16 -8.33
C ARG A 118 24.67 2.76 -9.81
N LEU A 119 23.51 2.91 -10.43
CA LEU A 119 23.20 2.44 -11.77
C LEU A 119 22.99 3.61 -12.73
N GLY A 120 23.24 3.41 -14.02
CA GLY A 120 23.19 4.47 -15.04
C GLY A 120 24.38 4.41 -15.98
N ARG A 121 24.13 4.54 -17.28
CA ARG A 121 25.16 4.52 -18.34
C ARG A 121 26.09 5.74 -18.33
N THR A 122 25.69 6.82 -17.68
CA THR A 122 26.46 8.08 -17.65
C THR A 122 27.06 8.37 -16.26
N ARG A 123 27.59 9.59 -16.08
CA ARG A 123 28.02 10.09 -14.76
C ARG A 123 26.84 10.28 -13.82
N TYR A 124 25.67 10.60 -14.37
CA TYR A 124 24.43 10.64 -13.62
C TYR A 124 24.01 9.20 -13.34
N LYS A 125 23.90 8.87 -12.05
CA LYS A 125 23.57 7.54 -11.57
C LYS A 125 22.61 7.62 -10.40
N GLU A 126 21.73 6.65 -10.36
CA GLU A 126 20.63 6.52 -9.40
C GLU A 126 20.72 5.19 -8.64
N GLN A 127 19.94 5.05 -7.59
CA GLN A 127 19.81 3.81 -6.82
C GLN A 127 18.34 3.51 -6.54
N PHE A 128 18.02 2.22 -6.45
CA PHE A 128 16.77 1.73 -5.92
C PHE A 128 16.91 1.58 -4.40
N LEU A 129 16.07 2.28 -3.64
CA LEU A 129 16.04 2.19 -2.17
C LEU A 129 14.74 1.54 -1.72
N PHE A 130 14.83 0.37 -1.10
CA PHE A 130 13.74 -0.25 -0.39
C PHE A 130 13.79 0.13 1.08
N LEU A 131 12.66 0.59 1.61
CA LEU A 131 12.40 0.78 3.03
C LEU A 131 11.28 -0.17 3.43
N TYR A 132 11.44 -0.90 4.53
CA TYR A 132 10.45 -1.88 4.97
C TYR A 132 10.42 -2.01 6.48
N ARG A 133 9.24 -2.32 7.02
CA ARG A 133 9.04 -2.60 8.45
C ARG A 133 9.57 -3.98 8.79
N ASP A 134 10.69 -4.05 9.50
CA ASP A 134 11.40 -5.31 9.76
C ASP A 134 10.72 -6.20 10.80
N ASP A 135 9.74 -5.67 11.52
CA ASP A 135 8.86 -6.44 12.39
C ASP A 135 7.71 -7.15 11.63
N LEU A 136 7.41 -6.70 10.40
CA LEU A 136 6.32 -7.24 9.58
C LEU A 136 6.80 -8.17 8.47
N VAL A 137 8.01 -7.94 7.94
CA VAL A 137 8.58 -8.73 6.84
C VAL A 137 10.02 -9.15 7.10
N ASN A 138 10.32 -10.37 6.69
CA ASN A 138 11.67 -10.93 6.70
C ASN A 138 12.27 -10.86 5.31
N LEU A 139 13.42 -10.21 5.16
CA LEU A 139 14.17 -10.24 3.90
C LEU A 139 14.88 -11.60 3.76
N ILE A 140 14.48 -12.39 2.77
CA ILE A 140 15.07 -13.70 2.47
C ILE A 140 16.32 -13.55 1.60
N GLY A 141 16.32 -12.61 0.67
CA GLY A 141 17.45 -12.37 -0.22
C GLY A 141 17.26 -11.15 -1.10
N SER A 142 18.36 -10.73 -1.71
CA SER A 142 18.35 -9.63 -2.68
C SER A 142 19.48 -9.83 -3.68
N TYR A 143 19.30 -9.41 -4.94
CA TYR A 143 20.40 -9.35 -5.90
C TYR A 143 20.16 -8.29 -6.97
N GLN A 144 21.25 -7.81 -7.55
CA GLN A 144 21.27 -6.92 -8.71
C GLN A 144 21.21 -7.78 -9.97
N TYR A 145 20.25 -7.53 -10.87
CA TYR A 145 20.23 -8.18 -12.18
C TYR A 145 21.49 -7.80 -12.97
N GLU A 146 22.13 -8.76 -13.64
CA GLU A 146 23.45 -8.56 -14.27
C GLU A 146 23.38 -8.09 -15.73
N ASP A 147 22.23 -8.26 -16.39
CA ASP A 147 21.98 -7.82 -17.77
C ASP A 147 23.04 -8.24 -18.82
N ASN A 148 23.44 -9.51 -18.74
CA ASN A 148 24.51 -10.13 -19.53
C ASN A 148 24.02 -11.26 -20.46
N GLN A 149 22.75 -11.21 -20.89
CA GLN A 149 22.12 -12.18 -21.78
C GLN A 149 22.86 -12.18 -23.13
N ALA A 150 23.37 -13.35 -23.53
CA ALA A 150 24.15 -13.45 -24.76
C ALA A 150 23.35 -13.00 -25.99
N GLY A 151 23.81 -11.94 -26.66
CA GLY A 151 23.16 -11.35 -27.82
C GLY A 151 22.09 -10.29 -27.53
N ASP A 152 21.85 -9.97 -26.25
CA ASP A 152 21.03 -8.85 -25.81
C ASP A 152 21.56 -8.27 -24.49
N GLU A 153 22.86 -7.95 -24.46
CA GLU A 153 23.52 -7.37 -23.29
C GLU A 153 23.24 -5.87 -23.12
N ASP A 154 23.24 -5.37 -21.87
CA ASP A 154 23.08 -3.94 -21.52
C ASP A 154 21.82 -3.32 -22.15
N VAL A 155 20.65 -3.93 -21.88
CA VAL A 155 19.33 -3.39 -22.23
C VAL A 155 18.91 -2.30 -21.26
N PHE A 156 19.10 -2.51 -19.96
CA PHE A 156 18.62 -1.59 -18.92
C PHE A 156 19.61 -0.45 -18.67
N ALA A 157 19.12 0.80 -18.68
CA ALA A 157 19.93 1.91 -18.16
C ALA A 157 20.19 1.78 -16.64
N ARG A 158 19.24 1.16 -15.92
CA ARG A 158 19.30 0.85 -14.50
C ARG A 158 18.76 -0.56 -14.27
N GLU A 159 19.67 -1.49 -14.11
CA GLU A 159 19.38 -2.91 -13.93
C GLU A 159 18.51 -3.13 -12.66
N PRO A 160 17.47 -3.99 -12.68
CA PRO A 160 16.60 -4.18 -11.51
C PRO A 160 17.33 -4.73 -10.25
N TYR A 161 17.15 -4.08 -9.10
CA TYR A 161 17.62 -4.56 -7.78
C TYR A 161 16.53 -5.32 -7.03
N ILE A 162 16.51 -6.63 -7.18
CA ILE A 162 15.36 -7.47 -6.84
C ILE A 162 15.46 -7.94 -5.39
N LEU A 163 14.35 -7.83 -4.65
CA LEU A 163 14.26 -8.26 -3.25
C LEU A 163 13.21 -9.36 -3.08
N HIS A 164 13.53 -10.33 -2.22
CA HIS A 164 12.66 -11.44 -1.85
C HIS A 164 12.32 -11.38 -0.37
N PHE A 165 11.04 -11.20 -0.08
CA PHE A 165 10.49 -11.10 1.26
C PHE A 165 9.65 -12.31 1.63
N ARG A 166 9.60 -12.56 2.93
CA ARG A 166 8.63 -13.44 3.56
C ARG A 166 7.79 -12.66 4.57
N SER A 167 6.48 -12.87 4.52
CA SER A 167 5.51 -12.26 5.43
C SER A 167 4.65 -13.33 6.08
N ASP A 168 4.53 -13.29 7.40
CA ASP A 168 3.63 -14.19 8.12
C ASP A 168 2.24 -13.58 8.38
N THR A 169 2.02 -12.33 8.01
CA THR A 169 0.77 -11.61 8.23
C THR A 169 -0.16 -11.65 7.01
N THR A 170 0.39 -11.84 5.81
CA THR A 170 -0.36 -11.89 4.54
C THR A 170 -0.77 -13.31 4.13
N VAL A 171 -1.80 -13.40 3.27
CA VAL A 171 -2.24 -14.69 2.70
C VAL A 171 -1.15 -15.35 1.87
N LEU A 172 -0.36 -14.55 1.14
CA LEU A 172 0.86 -14.98 0.50
C LEU A 172 2.00 -14.82 1.46
N ARG A 173 2.73 -15.91 1.71
CA ARG A 173 3.88 -15.88 2.60
C ARG A 173 5.15 -15.41 1.93
N ASP A 174 5.22 -15.58 0.62
CA ASP A 174 6.41 -15.33 -0.19
C ASP A 174 6.08 -14.21 -1.17
N LEU A 175 6.95 -13.22 -1.29
CA LEU A 175 6.75 -12.07 -2.17
C LEU A 175 8.09 -11.60 -2.72
N VAL A 176 8.18 -11.51 -4.04
CA VAL A 176 9.35 -10.95 -4.73
C VAL A 176 8.98 -9.63 -5.39
N LEU A 177 9.81 -8.61 -5.16
CA LEU A 177 9.65 -7.28 -5.74
C LEU A 177 10.74 -7.01 -6.77
N ILE A 178 10.35 -6.70 -8.01
CA ILE A 178 11.22 -6.29 -9.11
C ILE A 178 11.03 -4.77 -9.30
N PRO A 179 12.00 -3.93 -8.92
CA PRO A 179 11.88 -2.49 -9.12
C PRO A 179 12.12 -2.11 -10.58
N VAL A 180 11.47 -1.04 -11.03
CA VAL A 180 11.63 -0.50 -12.39
C VAL A 180 11.81 1.02 -12.35
N HIS A 181 12.77 1.51 -13.12
CA HIS A 181 12.87 2.92 -13.50
C HIS A 181 13.43 2.99 -14.93
N THR A 182 12.54 2.98 -15.92
CA THR A 182 12.94 2.91 -17.33
C THR A 182 13.60 4.21 -17.78
N LYS A 183 14.50 4.14 -18.76
CA LYS A 183 14.93 5.36 -19.45
C LYS A 183 13.84 5.76 -20.45
N PRO A 184 13.28 6.99 -20.42
CA PRO A 184 12.11 7.34 -21.21
C PRO A 184 12.22 7.00 -22.71
N GLN A 185 13.40 7.25 -23.31
CA GLN A 185 13.64 6.97 -24.74
C GLN A 185 13.83 5.50 -25.09
N ASP A 186 14.07 4.64 -24.10
CA ASP A 186 14.29 3.19 -24.28
C ASP A 186 13.17 2.37 -23.60
N SER A 187 12.08 3.01 -23.17
CA SER A 187 11.03 2.41 -22.32
C SER A 187 10.43 1.15 -22.92
N GLU A 188 10.08 1.14 -24.22
CA GLU A 188 9.54 -0.05 -24.87
C GLU A 188 10.48 -1.26 -24.72
N ARG A 189 11.77 -1.09 -25.04
CA ARG A 189 12.76 -2.17 -25.00
C ARG A 189 13.03 -2.63 -23.58
N GLU A 190 13.22 -1.70 -22.63
CA GLU A 190 13.44 -2.05 -21.23
C GLU A 190 12.22 -2.76 -20.64
N LEU A 191 11.00 -2.34 -20.96
CA LEU A 191 9.78 -2.99 -20.48
C LEU A 191 9.59 -4.40 -21.07
N ASP A 192 9.92 -4.63 -22.33
CA ASP A 192 9.88 -5.97 -22.91
C ASP A 192 10.89 -6.90 -22.23
N GLU A 193 12.08 -6.41 -21.93
CA GLU A 193 13.14 -7.19 -21.30
C GLU A 193 12.86 -7.57 -19.83
N LEU A 194 11.93 -6.89 -19.17
CA LEU A 194 11.43 -7.33 -17.86
C LEU A 194 10.87 -8.74 -17.87
N TYR A 195 10.46 -9.27 -19.04
CA TYR A 195 10.06 -10.67 -19.15
C TYR A 195 11.24 -11.62 -18.83
N GLU A 196 12.45 -11.33 -19.29
CA GLU A 196 13.63 -12.16 -19.00
C GLU A 196 14.05 -12.03 -17.54
N VAL A 197 13.93 -10.84 -16.96
CA VAL A 197 14.13 -10.61 -15.52
C VAL A 197 13.15 -11.46 -14.71
N PHE A 198 11.87 -11.41 -15.05
CA PHE A 198 10.83 -12.23 -14.44
C PHE A 198 11.16 -13.73 -14.53
N GLN A 199 11.55 -14.21 -15.71
CA GLN A 199 11.91 -15.61 -15.92
C GLN A 199 13.14 -16.02 -15.08
N ALA A 200 14.15 -15.16 -14.99
CA ALA A 200 15.32 -15.40 -14.15
C ALA A 200 14.96 -15.47 -12.66
N VAL A 201 14.12 -14.55 -12.18
CA VAL A 201 13.61 -14.52 -10.80
C VAL A 201 12.81 -15.79 -10.48
N LYS A 202 11.86 -16.14 -11.34
CA LYS A 202 11.03 -17.34 -11.22
C LYS A 202 11.88 -18.61 -11.13
N ARG A 203 12.92 -18.74 -11.98
CA ARG A 203 13.87 -19.87 -11.91
C ARG A 203 14.71 -19.88 -10.64
N LYS A 204 15.20 -18.71 -10.21
CA LYS A 204 16.11 -18.57 -9.07
C LYS A 204 15.43 -18.94 -7.75
N TRP A 205 14.24 -18.41 -7.50
CA TRP A 205 13.54 -18.59 -6.23
C TRP A 205 12.36 -19.56 -6.29
N LYS A 206 12.03 -20.09 -7.47
CA LYS A 206 10.97 -21.09 -7.67
C LYS A 206 9.62 -20.62 -7.12
N THR A 207 9.30 -19.36 -7.37
CA THR A 207 8.08 -18.70 -6.89
C THR A 207 7.45 -17.92 -8.03
N ASP A 208 6.12 -17.93 -8.06
CA ASP A 208 5.30 -17.12 -8.97
C ASP A 208 4.81 -15.83 -8.29
N ASN A 209 5.07 -15.67 -6.99
CA ASN A 209 4.61 -14.54 -6.20
C ASN A 209 5.46 -13.28 -6.46
N ILE A 210 5.40 -12.78 -7.68
CA ILE A 210 6.24 -11.71 -8.21
C ILE A 210 5.38 -10.47 -8.48
N MET A 211 5.84 -9.34 -7.96
CA MET A 211 5.31 -8.01 -8.22
C MET A 211 6.40 -7.16 -8.86
N ILE A 212 6.08 -6.55 -9.99
CA ILE A 212 6.93 -5.59 -10.71
C ILE A 212 6.33 -4.21 -10.49
N LEU A 213 7.11 -3.27 -9.97
CA LEU A 213 6.61 -1.96 -9.58
C LEU A 213 7.66 -0.87 -9.77
N GLY A 214 7.24 0.32 -10.14
CA GLY A 214 8.18 1.37 -10.49
C GLY A 214 7.62 2.44 -11.41
N ASP A 215 8.50 3.35 -11.81
CA ASP A 215 8.26 4.28 -12.91
C ASP A 215 8.61 3.58 -14.23
N PHE A 216 7.58 3.21 -14.98
CA PHE A 216 7.74 2.48 -16.22
C PHE A 216 7.86 3.42 -17.43
N ASN A 217 7.60 4.73 -17.26
CA ASN A 217 7.37 5.65 -18.38
C ASN A 217 6.39 5.07 -19.42
N ALA A 218 5.39 4.30 -18.96
CA ALA A 218 4.53 3.44 -19.78
C ALA A 218 3.32 4.16 -20.42
N ASP A 219 3.50 5.42 -20.81
CA ASP A 219 2.42 6.22 -21.40
C ASP A 219 2.97 7.45 -22.18
N GLY A 220 2.06 8.21 -22.78
CA GLY A 220 2.34 9.48 -23.42
C GLY A 220 3.24 9.33 -24.65
N ALA A 221 4.32 10.11 -24.70
CA ALA A 221 5.24 10.13 -25.83
C ALA A 221 6.28 9.00 -25.81
N TYR A 222 6.35 8.22 -24.73
CA TYR A 222 7.44 7.26 -24.52
C TYR A 222 7.09 5.84 -24.99
N VAL A 223 5.84 5.41 -24.83
CA VAL A 223 5.36 4.13 -25.34
C VAL A 223 3.99 4.32 -25.98
N SER A 224 3.88 4.09 -27.27
CA SER A 224 2.61 4.17 -27.99
C SER A 224 1.68 3.02 -27.61
N LYS A 225 0.36 3.21 -27.80
CA LYS A 225 -0.64 2.13 -27.61
C LYS A 225 -0.42 0.89 -28.47
N ARG A 226 0.39 1.00 -29.54
CA ARG A 226 0.75 -0.13 -30.40
C ARG A 226 1.91 -0.90 -29.77
N GLU A 227 3.02 -0.21 -29.49
CA GLU A 227 4.21 -0.79 -28.85
C GLU A 227 3.84 -1.47 -27.52
N MET A 228 3.00 -0.82 -26.71
CA MET A 228 2.51 -1.37 -25.45
C MET A 228 1.87 -2.76 -25.60
N LYS A 229 1.18 -3.04 -26.72
CA LYS A 229 0.51 -4.34 -26.94
C LYS A 229 1.48 -5.47 -27.25
N ASP A 230 2.66 -5.14 -27.75
CA ASP A 230 3.65 -6.12 -28.21
C ASP A 230 4.63 -6.49 -27.07
N ILE A 231 4.77 -5.64 -26.04
CA ILE A 231 5.55 -5.92 -24.81
C ILE A 231 5.08 -7.22 -24.15
N ARG A 232 6.00 -8.15 -23.89
CA ARG A 232 5.71 -9.50 -23.36
C ARG A 232 4.99 -9.48 -22.01
N ILE A 233 5.43 -8.64 -21.06
CA ILE A 233 4.76 -8.50 -19.75
C ILE A 233 3.39 -7.81 -19.83
N ARG A 234 2.97 -7.35 -21.02
CA ARG A 234 1.65 -6.75 -21.28
C ARG A 234 0.73 -7.64 -22.10
N SER A 235 1.30 -8.37 -23.06
CA SER A 235 0.55 -9.30 -23.93
C SER A 235 0.22 -10.62 -23.23
N ASP A 236 1.10 -11.13 -22.37
CA ASP A 236 0.86 -12.33 -21.55
C ASP A 236 -0.20 -12.05 -20.47
N LYS A 237 -1.28 -12.83 -20.50
CA LYS A 237 -2.47 -12.65 -19.65
C LYS A 237 -2.26 -13.04 -18.19
N ASN A 238 -1.14 -13.70 -17.87
CA ASN A 238 -0.77 -13.97 -16.49
C ASN A 238 -0.16 -12.74 -15.80
N PHE A 239 0.17 -11.68 -16.54
CA PHE A 239 0.59 -10.41 -15.94
C PHE A 239 -0.62 -9.50 -15.78
N HIS A 240 -0.98 -9.23 -14.52
CA HIS A 240 -2.10 -8.37 -14.17
C HIS A 240 -1.59 -6.97 -13.84
N TRP A 241 -1.85 -6.03 -14.73
CA TRP A 241 -1.53 -4.61 -14.54
C TRP A 241 -2.59 -3.98 -13.64
N LEU A 242 -2.21 -3.66 -12.40
CA LEU A 242 -3.13 -3.18 -11.38
C LEU A 242 -3.41 -1.68 -11.49
N ILE A 243 -2.47 -0.92 -12.06
CA ILE A 243 -2.65 0.50 -12.41
C ILE A 243 -3.02 0.59 -13.89
N GLY A 244 -4.27 0.99 -14.15
CA GLY A 244 -4.82 1.14 -15.51
C GLY A 244 -4.17 2.26 -16.31
N ASP A 245 -4.26 2.21 -17.65
CA ASP A 245 -3.63 3.18 -18.57
C ASP A 245 -4.26 4.58 -18.54
N ASP A 246 -5.37 4.76 -17.82
CA ASP A 246 -6.14 5.98 -17.69
C ASP A 246 -5.99 6.61 -16.29
N VAL A 247 -4.94 6.23 -15.56
CA VAL A 247 -4.72 6.65 -14.17
C VAL A 247 -3.55 7.62 -14.10
N ASP A 248 -3.83 8.88 -13.79
CA ASP A 248 -2.79 9.88 -13.60
C ASP A 248 -1.92 9.57 -12.37
N THR A 249 -0.61 9.49 -12.62
CA THR A 249 0.42 9.18 -11.62
C THR A 249 1.38 10.36 -11.41
N THR A 250 1.12 11.52 -11.99
CA THR A 250 2.00 12.69 -11.91
C THR A 250 1.44 13.76 -10.98
N ALA A 251 2.31 14.46 -10.26
CA ALA A 251 1.93 15.59 -9.41
C ALA A 251 1.71 16.89 -10.20
N ASN A 252 2.09 16.91 -11.48
CA ASN A 252 1.94 18.06 -12.36
C ASN A 252 0.51 18.12 -12.92
N THR A 253 -0.24 19.16 -12.56
CA THR A 253 -1.64 19.32 -12.97
C THR A 253 -1.83 19.72 -14.44
N GLY A 254 -0.73 20.00 -15.15
CA GLY A 254 -0.71 20.35 -16.56
C GLY A 254 -0.67 19.15 -17.52
N ASN A 255 -0.55 17.92 -17.03
CA ASN A 255 -0.63 16.70 -17.84
C ASN A 255 -1.36 15.57 -17.09
N GLU A 256 -1.77 14.53 -17.82
CA GLU A 256 -2.34 13.31 -17.26
C GLU A 256 -1.56 12.12 -17.86
N HIS A 257 -0.62 11.56 -17.09
CA HIS A 257 0.25 10.48 -17.57
C HIS A 257 0.30 9.30 -16.59
N THR A 258 0.21 8.09 -17.13
CA THR A 258 0.26 6.83 -16.39
C THR A 258 1.66 6.19 -16.44
N TYR A 259 2.65 6.89 -15.89
CA TYR A 259 4.04 6.43 -15.88
C TYR A 259 4.29 5.33 -14.86
N ASP A 260 3.85 5.50 -13.62
CA ASP A 260 4.11 4.55 -12.54
C ASP A 260 3.13 3.38 -12.57
N ARG A 261 3.64 2.15 -12.43
CA ARG A 261 2.85 0.93 -12.58
C ARG A 261 3.10 -0.06 -11.44
N ILE A 262 2.10 -0.91 -11.22
CA ILE A 262 2.19 -2.12 -10.41
C ILE A 262 1.64 -3.27 -11.26
N VAL A 263 2.44 -4.31 -11.45
CA VAL A 263 2.10 -5.51 -12.21
C VAL A 263 2.34 -6.72 -11.32
N VAL A 264 1.40 -7.65 -11.24
CA VAL A 264 1.55 -8.91 -10.51
C VAL A 264 1.42 -10.11 -11.42
N TYR A 265 2.12 -11.20 -11.12
CA TYR A 265 2.08 -12.41 -11.94
C TYR A 265 1.24 -13.53 -11.32
N GLY A 266 0.31 -14.07 -12.12
CA GLY A 266 -0.52 -15.22 -11.79
C GLY A 266 -1.74 -14.89 -10.93
N ASP A 267 -2.76 -15.74 -11.07
CA ASP A 267 -4.05 -15.57 -10.39
C ASP A 267 -3.91 -15.61 -8.85
N ASP A 268 -2.96 -16.39 -8.31
CA ASP A 268 -2.73 -16.45 -6.85
C ASP A 268 -2.25 -15.10 -6.28
N MET A 269 -1.39 -14.37 -7.01
CA MET A 269 -0.99 -13.01 -6.63
C MET A 269 -2.15 -12.04 -6.77
N LEU A 270 -2.89 -12.12 -7.87
CA LEU A 270 -4.06 -11.27 -8.09
C LEU A 270 -5.11 -11.47 -6.98
N ASP A 271 -5.39 -12.72 -6.61
CA ASP A 271 -6.32 -13.09 -5.55
C ASP A 271 -5.85 -12.64 -4.17
N ALA A 272 -4.54 -12.45 -3.97
CA ALA A 272 -3.99 -11.93 -2.74
C ALA A 272 -4.13 -10.40 -2.61
N VAL A 273 -4.34 -9.68 -3.71
CA VAL A 273 -4.56 -8.23 -3.68
C VAL A 273 -5.94 -7.91 -3.11
N VAL A 274 -6.02 -6.89 -2.25
CA VAL A 274 -7.29 -6.31 -1.82
C VAL A 274 -7.93 -5.61 -3.02
N PRO A 275 -9.15 -5.98 -3.44
CA PRO A 275 -9.79 -5.40 -4.62
C PRO A 275 -9.83 -3.87 -4.56
N ASN A 276 -9.49 -3.21 -5.68
CA ASN A 276 -9.45 -1.75 -5.84
C ASN A 276 -8.48 -1.02 -4.89
N SER A 277 -7.54 -1.72 -4.25
CA SER A 277 -6.50 -1.07 -3.42
C SER A 277 -5.36 -0.47 -4.23
N ALA A 278 -5.16 -0.93 -5.47
CA ALA A 278 -4.12 -0.43 -6.35
C ALA A 278 -4.49 0.95 -6.92
N GLN A 279 -3.77 1.99 -6.53
CA GLN A 279 -4.05 3.38 -6.96
C GLN A 279 -2.85 4.30 -6.72
N PRO A 280 -2.77 5.47 -7.36
CA PRO A 280 -1.86 6.53 -6.98
C PRO A 280 -2.29 7.17 -5.64
N PHE A 281 -1.32 7.45 -4.78
CA PHE A 281 -1.53 8.27 -3.59
C PHE A 281 -1.27 9.74 -3.91
N ASN A 282 -2.35 10.44 -4.26
CA ASN A 282 -2.30 11.89 -4.47
C ASN A 282 -2.06 12.62 -3.13
N PHE A 283 -0.79 12.76 -2.76
CA PHE A 283 -0.37 13.41 -1.50
C PHE A 283 -0.68 14.91 -1.51
N GLN A 284 -0.73 15.54 -2.68
CA GLN A 284 -1.12 16.94 -2.83
C GLN A 284 -2.53 17.16 -2.27
N LYS A 285 -3.50 16.34 -2.71
CA LYS A 285 -4.87 16.37 -2.20
C LYS A 285 -4.95 15.89 -0.75
N ALA A 286 -4.24 14.83 -0.40
CA ALA A 286 -4.31 14.24 0.94
C ALA A 286 -3.79 15.19 2.03
N PHE A 287 -2.82 16.04 1.71
CA PHE A 287 -2.21 16.98 2.66
C PHE A 287 -2.59 18.44 2.41
N GLY A 288 -3.47 18.73 1.45
CA GLY A 288 -3.93 20.08 1.14
C GLY A 288 -2.81 20.99 0.63
N MET A 289 -1.93 20.46 -0.22
CA MET A 289 -0.76 21.17 -0.75
C MET A 289 -1.10 21.93 -2.03
N THR A 290 -0.40 23.03 -2.29
CA THR A 290 -0.36 23.63 -3.62
C THR A 290 0.44 22.75 -4.57
N GLU A 291 0.31 22.97 -5.88
CA GLU A 291 1.12 22.27 -6.89
C GLU A 291 2.62 22.54 -6.68
N GLU A 292 3.01 23.80 -6.42
CA GLU A 292 4.40 24.18 -6.12
C GLU A 292 4.97 23.36 -4.94
N MET A 293 4.24 23.29 -3.83
CA MET A 293 4.66 22.50 -2.67
C MET A 293 4.75 21.00 -3.00
N ALA A 294 3.87 20.50 -3.88
CA ALA A 294 3.89 19.10 -4.27
C ALA A 294 5.12 18.79 -5.15
N LEU A 295 5.42 19.67 -6.11
CA LEU A 295 6.58 19.55 -6.99
C LEU A 295 7.92 19.69 -6.25
N ASP A 296 7.97 20.43 -5.13
CA ASP A 296 9.14 20.41 -4.25
C ASP A 296 9.42 19.01 -3.67
N VAL A 297 8.35 18.23 -3.41
CA VAL A 297 8.43 16.84 -2.95
C VAL A 297 8.79 15.92 -4.11
N SER A 298 7.94 15.83 -5.13
CA SER A 298 8.18 15.06 -6.36
C SER A 298 7.18 15.46 -7.45
N ASP A 299 7.54 15.23 -8.71
CA ASP A 299 6.67 15.30 -9.88
C ASP A 299 5.86 14.02 -10.15
N HIS A 300 6.06 12.97 -9.35
CA HIS A 300 5.27 11.74 -9.36
C HIS A 300 4.46 11.58 -8.08
N TYR A 301 3.36 10.81 -8.14
CA TYR A 301 2.69 10.26 -6.97
C TYR A 301 3.21 8.84 -6.69
N PRO A 302 3.27 8.40 -5.41
CA PRO A 302 3.45 6.99 -5.13
C PRO A 302 2.31 6.17 -5.73
N VAL A 303 2.59 5.04 -6.38
CA VAL A 303 1.59 4.01 -6.66
C VAL A 303 1.60 2.99 -5.54
N GLU A 304 0.43 2.73 -4.96
CA GLU A 304 0.27 1.84 -3.80
C GLU A 304 -0.65 0.66 -4.11
N VAL A 305 -0.50 -0.44 -3.37
CA VAL A 305 -1.38 -1.62 -3.40
C VAL A 305 -1.42 -2.26 -2.01
N GLU A 306 -2.51 -2.94 -1.68
CA GLU A 306 -2.67 -3.66 -0.41
C GLU A 306 -2.83 -5.17 -0.64
N LEU A 307 -2.06 -5.99 0.09
CA LEU A 307 -2.20 -7.45 0.11
C LEU A 307 -3.05 -7.90 1.30
N LYS A 308 -3.96 -8.84 1.08
CA LYS A 308 -4.85 -9.40 2.10
C LYS A 308 -4.07 -10.00 3.27
N SER A 309 -4.48 -9.66 4.49
CA SER A 309 -4.02 -10.35 5.69
C SER A 309 -4.63 -11.75 5.79
N LYS A 310 -3.97 -12.67 6.53
CA LYS A 310 -4.53 -14.00 6.82
C LYS A 310 -5.90 -13.91 7.50
N THR A 311 -6.07 -12.94 8.40
CA THR A 311 -7.32 -12.69 9.14
C THR A 311 -8.45 -12.24 8.22
N ASN A 312 -8.17 -11.34 7.26
CA ASN A 312 -9.15 -10.87 6.28
C ASN A 312 -9.70 -12.01 5.41
N ASN A 313 -8.84 -12.91 4.97
CA ASN A 313 -9.25 -14.01 4.10
C ASN A 313 -10.20 -14.99 4.81
N VAL A 314 -9.97 -15.26 6.10
CA VAL A 314 -10.87 -16.09 6.93
C VAL A 314 -12.26 -15.42 7.03
N ILE A 315 -12.31 -14.12 7.28
CA ILE A 315 -13.59 -13.37 7.35
C ILE A 315 -14.31 -13.41 6.00
N THR A 316 -13.61 -13.21 4.89
CA THR A 316 -14.21 -13.16 3.55
C THR A 316 -14.74 -14.53 3.12
N ARG A 317 -13.99 -15.61 3.36
CA ARG A 317 -14.43 -16.99 3.08
C ARG A 317 -15.65 -17.39 3.89
N SER A 318 -15.69 -17.02 5.17
CA SER A 318 -16.84 -17.31 6.03
C SER A 318 -18.08 -16.53 5.61
N MET A 319 -17.95 -15.28 5.14
CA MET A 319 -19.07 -14.54 4.55
C MET A 319 -19.58 -15.21 3.27
N ASN A 320 -18.70 -15.58 2.34
CA ASN A 320 -19.09 -16.25 1.10
C ASN A 320 -19.78 -17.60 1.35
N PHE A 321 -19.38 -18.34 2.40
CA PHE A 321 -20.04 -19.57 2.81
C PHE A 321 -21.46 -19.32 3.37
N CYS A 322 -21.64 -18.29 4.20
CA CYS A 322 -22.96 -17.94 4.73
C CYS A 322 -23.94 -17.46 3.66
N TYR A 323 -23.47 -16.67 2.68
CA TYR A 323 -24.31 -16.16 1.59
C TYR A 323 -24.48 -17.15 0.42
N GLY A 324 -23.54 -18.07 0.20
CA GLY A 324 -23.60 -19.10 -0.83
C GLY A 324 -24.59 -20.24 -0.55
N SER A 325 -25.10 -20.36 0.68
CA SER A 325 -26.13 -21.37 1.02
C SER A 325 -27.57 -20.92 0.76
N ALA A 326 -27.79 -19.67 0.32
CA ALA A 326 -29.12 -19.12 0.09
C ALA A 326 -29.68 -19.38 -1.33
N GLY A 327 -29.03 -20.20 -2.15
CA GLY A 327 -29.53 -20.51 -3.48
C GLY A 327 -28.85 -21.70 -4.14
N GLN A 328 -29.38 -22.90 -3.90
CA GLN A 328 -29.48 -24.00 -4.87
C GLN A 328 -30.18 -25.19 -4.20
N ASN A 329 -31.47 -25.37 -4.50
CA ASN A 329 -32.16 -26.64 -4.30
C ASN A 329 -31.87 -27.53 -5.51
N THR A 330 -31.11 -28.61 -5.35
CA THR A 330 -31.24 -29.87 -6.11
C THR A 330 -30.49 -31.00 -5.39
N GLU A 331 -31.05 -32.20 -5.51
CA GLU A 331 -30.87 -33.41 -4.69
C GLU A 331 -29.51 -34.14 -4.79
N GLU A 332 -29.32 -35.06 -3.83
CA GLU A 332 -28.19 -35.95 -3.43
C GLU A 332 -27.58 -36.82 -4.56
N GLY A 333 -26.33 -37.34 -4.57
CA GLY A 333 -25.21 -37.52 -3.61
C GLY A 333 -23.93 -38.01 -4.39
N PRO A 334 -22.92 -38.74 -3.83
CA PRO A 334 -22.66 -39.17 -2.46
C PRO A 334 -21.28 -38.73 -1.87
N GLN A 335 -21.14 -39.08 -0.59
CA GLN A 335 -20.20 -38.69 0.45
C GLN A 335 -18.68 -38.73 0.19
N ILE A 336 -17.97 -37.69 0.65
CA ILE A 336 -16.57 -37.76 1.10
C ILE A 336 -16.49 -37.30 2.56
N ARG A 337 -15.94 -38.18 3.40
CA ARG A 337 -15.77 -38.01 4.86
C ARG A 337 -15.04 -36.70 5.19
N ARG A 338 -15.70 -35.80 5.94
CA ARG A 338 -15.04 -34.69 6.65
C ARG A 338 -14.73 -35.13 8.08
N SER A 339 -13.45 -35.06 8.45
CA SER A 339 -13.00 -35.20 9.83
C SER A 339 -13.46 -34.00 10.65
N SER A 340 -14.19 -34.28 11.73
CA SER A 340 -14.66 -33.31 12.71
C SER A 340 -13.52 -32.78 13.58
N PHE A 341 -13.31 -31.47 13.57
CA PHE A 341 -12.77 -30.73 14.70
C PHE A 341 -13.62 -29.46 14.86
N THR A 342 -14.81 -29.61 15.44
CA THR A 342 -15.63 -28.47 15.87
C THR A 342 -15.21 -28.12 17.29
N ASN A 343 -14.47 -27.03 17.44
CA ASN A 343 -14.29 -26.39 18.74
C ASN A 343 -15.51 -25.48 18.97
N THR A 344 -16.57 -26.08 19.51
CA THR A 344 -17.93 -25.51 19.68
C THR A 344 -17.94 -24.13 20.35
N ARG A 345 -16.97 -23.85 21.24
CA ARG A 345 -16.82 -22.55 21.90
C ARG A 345 -16.44 -21.42 20.93
N THR A 346 -15.68 -21.73 19.89
CA THR A 346 -15.31 -20.78 18.83
C THR A 346 -16.49 -20.48 17.92
N GLU A 347 -17.34 -21.48 17.64
CA GLU A 347 -18.55 -21.30 16.83
C GLU A 347 -19.61 -20.48 17.59
N GLU A 348 -19.79 -20.72 18.89
CA GLU A 348 -20.69 -19.91 19.73
C GLU A 348 -20.25 -18.45 19.79
N MET A 349 -18.96 -18.20 20.02
CA MET A 349 -18.39 -16.85 20.04
C MET A 349 -18.51 -16.17 18.67
N TYR A 350 -18.42 -16.94 17.58
CA TYR A 350 -18.60 -16.44 16.21
C TYR A 350 -20.05 -16.05 15.92
N MET A 351 -21.01 -16.85 16.38
CA MET A 351 -22.44 -16.54 16.26
C MET A 351 -22.82 -15.28 17.07
N GLU A 352 -22.21 -15.09 18.23
CA GLU A 352 -22.42 -13.90 19.06
C GLU A 352 -21.87 -12.63 18.40
N VAL A 353 -20.68 -12.71 17.79
CA VAL A 353 -20.09 -11.59 17.01
C VAL A 353 -20.94 -11.26 15.78
N LEU A 354 -21.49 -12.26 15.09
CA LEU A 354 -22.39 -12.05 13.95
C LEU A 354 -23.68 -11.33 14.35
N ASP A 355 -24.28 -11.72 15.48
CA ASP A 355 -25.45 -11.05 16.03
C ASP A 355 -25.15 -9.59 16.40
N LEU A 356 -23.99 -9.33 17.00
CA LEU A 356 -23.53 -7.97 17.31
C LEU A 356 -23.30 -7.13 16.04
N LYS A 357 -22.71 -7.68 14.99
CA LYS A 357 -22.54 -6.98 13.69
C LYS A 357 -23.88 -6.62 13.07
N LYS A 358 -24.84 -7.54 13.10
CA LYS A 358 -26.21 -7.33 12.59
C LYS A 358 -26.93 -6.22 13.38
N LYS A 359 -26.82 -6.24 14.71
CA LYS A 359 -27.37 -5.19 15.59
C LYS A 359 -26.72 -3.83 15.35
N ASN A 360 -25.41 -3.79 15.14
CA ASN A 360 -24.68 -2.53 14.85
C ASN A 360 -25.11 -1.93 13.50
N GLN A 361 -25.28 -2.78 12.47
CA GLN A 361 -25.78 -2.33 11.18
C GLN A 361 -27.22 -1.80 11.27
N LEU A 362 -28.08 -2.44 12.06
CA LEU A 362 -29.44 -1.97 12.30
C LEU A 362 -29.44 -0.59 12.96
N LEU A 363 -28.60 -0.40 13.99
CA LEU A 363 -28.44 0.89 14.68
C LEU A 363 -27.91 1.99 13.74
N LYS A 364 -26.97 1.68 12.85
CA LYS A 364 -26.50 2.63 11.83
C LYS A 364 -27.62 3.04 10.87
N ASN A 365 -28.46 2.09 10.45
CA ASN A 365 -29.59 2.37 9.58
C ASN A 365 -30.68 3.21 10.29
N GLU A 366 -30.98 2.91 11.56
CA GLU A 366 -31.91 3.72 12.37
C GLU A 366 -31.39 5.14 12.58
N LYS A 367 -30.10 5.29 12.88
CA LYS A 367 -29.46 6.61 13.01
C LYS A 367 -29.55 7.40 11.71
N LEU A 368 -29.28 6.78 10.57
CA LEU A 368 -29.38 7.43 9.26
C LEU A 368 -30.82 7.85 8.96
N LYS A 369 -31.80 7.00 9.29
CA LYS A 369 -33.23 7.32 9.13
C LYS A 369 -33.62 8.54 9.96
N LEU A 370 -33.20 8.61 11.23
CA LEU A 370 -33.46 9.76 12.10
C LEU A 370 -32.79 11.04 11.59
N GLN A 371 -31.57 10.95 11.05
CA GLN A 371 -30.89 12.10 10.45
C GLN A 371 -31.64 12.63 9.22
N ILE A 372 -32.17 11.74 8.39
CA ILE A 372 -32.99 12.11 7.24
C ILE A 372 -34.30 12.79 7.70
N GLU A 373 -34.98 12.23 8.70
CA GLU A 373 -36.21 12.81 9.27
C GLU A 373 -35.96 14.20 9.86
N MET A 374 -34.84 14.39 10.57
CA MET A 374 -34.44 15.70 11.10
C MET A 374 -34.20 16.72 9.98
N LEU A 375 -33.44 16.33 8.94
CA LEU A 375 -33.18 17.21 7.78
C LEU A 375 -34.48 17.57 7.05
N GLN A 376 -35.42 16.63 6.91
CA GLN A 376 -36.73 16.89 6.31
C GLN A 376 -37.58 17.86 7.14
N MET A 377 -37.56 17.74 8.48
CA MET A 377 -38.23 18.69 9.37
C MET A 377 -37.62 20.09 9.31
N GLU A 378 -36.30 20.19 9.16
CA GLU A 378 -35.58 21.45 9.06
C GLU A 378 -35.84 22.15 7.72
N LEU A 379 -35.89 21.39 6.62
CA LEU A 379 -36.28 21.87 5.30
C LEU A 379 -37.75 22.32 5.25
N GLY A 380 -38.64 21.62 5.96
CA GLY A 380 -40.05 21.97 6.09
C GLY A 380 -40.32 23.22 6.94
N ARG A 381 -39.38 23.61 7.81
CA ARG A 381 -39.43 24.88 8.57
C ARG A 381 -38.92 26.08 7.78
N GLN A 382 -38.10 25.86 6.74
CA GLN A 382 -37.60 26.93 5.87
C GLN A 382 -38.57 27.27 4.71
N THR A 383 -39.63 26.49 4.53
CA THR A 383 -40.62 26.64 3.44
C THR A 383 -42.00 27.12 3.93
N LYS A 384 -42.12 27.49 5.20
CA LYS A 384 -43.24 28.25 5.79
C LYS A 384 -42.72 29.60 6.27
#